data_AF-A0A8H5LYD4-F1
#
_entry.id   AF-A0A8H5LYD4-F1
#
_cell.length_a   1.000
_cell.length_b   1.000
_cell.length_c   1.000
_cell.angle_alpha   90.00
_cell.angle_beta   90.00
_cell.angle_gamma   90.00
#
_symmetry.space_group_name_H-M   'P 1'
#
loop_
_entity.id
_entity.type
_entity.pdbx_description
1 polymer ?
#
loop_
_entity_poly.entity_id
_entity_poly.type
_entity_poly.pdbx_seq_one_letter_code
_entity_poly.pdbx_strand_id
1 'polypeptide(L)'
;MQHASWAYNNIDFRAVFIFSKSSLSPSLCPTMLLKFTNSDMFNTSLIDIATGAIAYDVVTCIVDTPDTADLPEVALPFGIISPSLIASNHDHPTFANFSIRSDGNMKPIPNFTPSGEARKTEIRTGDGALVAEMKWDGRRPDIFVRDEHVGQVSSLFDLSNVKRGSDVLAISTRFSKEYEWNATANCVTLVNSTSGQTKGVFHQNTIRVPVSPSSASNISRHDKLINTRVPGLGHCYLEFESHPLVEDVEIIISFFIMEILRRGRFSLTPYMFERPRLWQLHEAKDMILRRLRRNTVS
;
A
#
# COMPACT_ATOMS: atom_id res chain seq x y z
N MET A 1 17.54 -63.14 -16.71
CA MET A 1 18.47 -62.17 -17.34
C MET A 1 17.62 -61.31 -18.27
N GLN A 2 17.41 -60.01 -18.12
CA GLN A 2 18.14 -58.93 -17.46
C GLN A 2 17.15 -57.83 -17.01
N HIS A 3 17.34 -57.36 -15.79
CA HIS A 3 17.33 -55.97 -15.30
C HIS A 3 16.21 -54.97 -15.66
N ALA A 4 15.50 -54.56 -14.62
CA ALA A 4 14.76 -53.30 -14.50
C ALA A 4 15.70 -52.07 -14.52
N SER A 5 15.22 -50.96 -15.08
CA SER A 5 15.83 -49.63 -14.90
C SER A 5 14.72 -48.60 -14.64
N TRP A 6 14.70 -48.09 -13.41
CA TRP A 6 13.91 -46.96 -12.96
C TRP A 6 14.70 -45.68 -13.24
N ALA A 7 14.10 -44.70 -13.91
CA ALA A 7 14.66 -43.36 -14.04
C ALA A 7 13.83 -42.38 -13.19
N TYR A 8 14.17 -42.31 -11.90
CA TYR A 8 14.04 -41.07 -11.12
C TYR A 8 15.30 -40.24 -11.40
N ASN A 9 15.15 -38.92 -11.61
CA ASN A 9 16.05 -37.86 -11.12
C ASN A 9 15.97 -36.60 -12.00
N ASN A 10 15.26 -35.60 -11.50
CA ASN A 10 15.72 -34.20 -11.57
C ASN A 10 14.90 -33.40 -10.54
N ILE A 11 15.26 -33.56 -9.27
CA ILE A 11 14.88 -32.63 -8.22
C ILE A 11 15.98 -31.58 -8.19
N ASP A 12 15.64 -30.40 -8.69
CA ASP A 12 16.47 -29.20 -8.61
C ASP A 12 16.58 -28.77 -7.14
N PHE A 13 17.70 -29.10 -6.51
CA PHE A 13 18.06 -28.62 -5.18
C PHE A 13 18.46 -27.14 -5.30
N ARG A 14 17.46 -26.25 -5.30
CA ARG A 14 17.70 -24.86 -4.90
C ARG A 14 18.32 -24.91 -3.49
N ALA A 15 19.62 -24.60 -3.43
CA ALA A 15 20.38 -24.51 -2.21
C ALA A 15 19.69 -23.53 -1.25
N VAL A 16 18.96 -24.08 -0.29
CA VAL A 16 18.48 -23.33 0.87
C VAL A 16 19.71 -23.08 1.73
N PHE A 17 20.36 -21.94 1.52
CA PHE A 17 21.36 -21.43 2.45
C PHE A 17 20.64 -21.07 3.75
N ILE A 18 20.48 -22.05 4.64
CA ILE A 18 20.12 -21.82 6.03
C ILE A 18 21.37 -21.26 6.70
N PHE A 19 21.53 -19.94 6.66
CA PHE A 19 22.45 -19.25 7.57
C PHE A 19 21.96 -19.49 8.99
N SER A 20 22.60 -20.43 9.69
CA SER A 20 22.49 -20.56 11.13
C SER A 20 23.03 -19.28 11.76
N LYS A 21 22.12 -18.34 12.09
CA LYS A 21 22.42 -17.14 12.87
C LYS A 21 22.79 -17.59 14.28
N SER A 22 24.09 -17.71 14.52
CA SER A 22 24.68 -17.75 15.85
C SER A 22 24.21 -16.54 16.67
N SER A 23 24.02 -16.77 17.97
CA SER A 23 23.41 -15.89 18.98
C SER A 23 24.19 -14.60 19.26
N LEU A 24 24.40 -13.78 18.24
CA LEU A 24 24.89 -12.42 18.37
C LEU A 24 23.75 -11.57 18.96
N SER A 25 24.13 -10.66 19.87
CA SER A 25 23.26 -9.65 20.48
C SER A 25 22.21 -9.14 19.49
N PRO A 26 20.94 -8.92 19.88
CA PRO A 26 19.89 -8.47 18.98
C PRO A 26 20.39 -7.23 18.25
N SER A 27 20.86 -7.42 17.02
CA SER A 27 21.34 -6.35 16.17
C SER A 27 20.11 -5.52 15.89
N LEU A 28 20.00 -4.37 16.55
CA LEU A 28 18.93 -3.41 16.32
C LEU A 28 18.84 -3.19 14.81
N CYS A 29 17.77 -3.65 14.19
CA CYS A 29 17.50 -3.33 12.80
C CYS A 29 17.49 -1.80 12.69
N PRO A 30 18.18 -1.21 11.70
CA PRO A 30 18.17 0.24 11.55
C PRO A 30 16.73 0.72 11.36
N THR A 31 16.32 1.67 12.19
CA THR A 31 15.03 2.35 12.04
C THR A 31 15.19 3.45 11.01
N MET A 32 14.37 3.40 9.96
CA MET A 32 14.30 4.40 8.91
C MET A 32 13.18 5.39 9.21
N LEU A 33 13.45 6.68 9.02
CA LEU A 33 12.45 7.75 9.11
C LEU A 33 12.44 8.54 7.81
N LEU A 34 11.42 8.30 6.99
CA LEU A 34 11.25 8.93 5.68
C LEU A 34 10.26 10.08 5.77
N LYS A 35 10.67 11.27 5.31
CA LYS A 35 9.81 12.44 5.16
C LYS A 35 9.29 12.55 3.73
N PHE A 36 7.99 12.76 3.61
CA PHE A 36 7.34 13.05 2.33
C PHE A 36 7.57 14.52 1.94
N THR A 37 8.01 14.76 0.71
CA THR A 37 8.12 16.13 0.17
C THR A 37 6.76 16.71 -0.22
N ASN A 38 5.78 15.87 -0.52
CA ASN A 38 4.43 16.26 -0.92
C ASN A 38 3.35 15.52 -0.10
N SER A 39 2.15 16.08 -0.01
CA SER A 39 0.99 15.40 0.58
C SER A 39 0.44 14.28 -0.32
N ASP A 40 0.75 14.33 -1.61
CA ASP A 40 0.41 13.28 -2.56
C ASP A 40 1.44 12.13 -2.49
N MET A 41 1.09 11.03 -1.83
CA MET A 41 2.01 9.91 -1.59
C MET A 41 2.47 9.18 -2.85
N PHE A 42 1.77 9.35 -3.99
CA PHE A 42 2.16 8.73 -5.26
C PHE A 42 2.84 9.71 -6.23
N ASN A 43 3.08 10.95 -5.79
CA ASN A 43 3.84 11.99 -6.49
C ASN A 43 4.67 12.79 -5.47
N THR A 44 5.63 12.10 -4.85
CA THR A 44 6.46 12.61 -3.74
C THR A 44 7.85 12.00 -3.82
N SER A 45 8.82 12.71 -3.26
CA SER A 45 10.10 12.12 -2.88
C SER A 45 10.06 11.78 -1.38
N LEU A 46 10.75 10.71 -1.01
CA LEU A 46 10.93 10.25 0.36
C LEU A 46 12.36 10.58 0.77
N ILE A 47 12.51 11.55 1.68
CA ILE A 47 13.81 12.00 2.20
C ILE A 47 14.11 11.20 3.46
N ASP A 48 15.23 10.49 3.50
CA ASP A 48 15.72 9.90 4.74
C ASP A 48 16.21 11.03 5.66
N ILE A 49 15.59 11.12 6.83
CA ILE A 49 15.87 12.18 7.79
C ILE A 49 17.27 12.07 8.39
N ALA A 50 17.82 10.87 8.53
CA ALA A 50 19.14 10.68 9.12
C ALA A 50 20.24 11.23 8.19
N THR A 51 20.11 11.00 6.89
CA THR A 51 21.10 11.41 5.87
C THR A 51 20.77 12.74 5.21
N GLY A 52 19.50 13.16 5.24
CA GLY A 52 19.00 14.31 4.48
C GLY A 52 18.92 14.06 2.97
N ALA A 53 19.25 12.85 2.51
CA ALA A 53 19.23 12.49 1.10
C ALA A 53 17.85 11.98 0.67
N ILE A 54 17.58 12.07 -0.64
CA ILE A 54 16.41 11.42 -1.23
C ILE A 54 16.68 9.90 -1.20
N ALA A 55 15.90 9.16 -0.42
CA ALA A 55 15.97 7.71 -0.39
C ALA A 55 15.21 7.12 -1.60
N TYR A 56 14.02 7.65 -1.87
CA TYR A 56 13.17 7.21 -2.97
C TYR A 56 12.46 8.39 -3.64
N ASP A 57 12.18 8.25 -4.93
CA ASP A 57 11.29 9.12 -5.69
C ASP A 57 10.10 8.30 -6.19
N VAL A 58 8.88 8.78 -5.91
CA VAL A 58 7.62 8.11 -6.22
C VAL A 58 6.85 8.99 -7.20
N VAL A 59 6.65 8.47 -8.40
CA VAL A 59 6.02 9.23 -9.50
C VAL A 59 4.91 8.41 -10.12
N THR A 60 3.74 9.02 -10.30
CA THR A 60 2.63 8.41 -11.04
C THR A 60 2.37 9.16 -12.33
N CYS A 61 2.40 8.43 -13.44
CA CYS A 61 2.10 8.95 -14.76
C CYS A 61 0.89 8.23 -15.37
N ILE A 62 0.21 8.94 -16.29
CA ILE A 62 -0.75 8.32 -17.21
C ILE A 62 0.08 7.63 -18.29
N VAL A 63 -0.26 6.39 -18.58
CA VAL A 63 0.36 5.62 -19.65
C VAL A 63 -0.58 5.68 -20.84
N ASP A 64 -0.11 6.27 -21.94
CA ASP A 64 -0.80 6.17 -23.21
C ASP A 64 -0.80 4.69 -23.62
N THR A 65 -1.96 4.04 -23.53
CA THR A 65 -2.14 2.71 -24.11
C THR A 65 -1.84 2.88 -25.59
N PRO A 66 -0.78 2.26 -26.14
CA PRO A 66 -0.47 2.41 -27.55
C PRO A 66 -1.73 1.97 -28.31
N ASP A 67 -2.27 2.90 -29.09
CA ASP A 67 -3.47 2.68 -29.89
C ASP A 67 -3.28 1.34 -30.61
N THR A 68 -3.99 0.32 -30.15
CA THR A 68 -3.96 -1.01 -30.76
C THR A 68 -4.82 -0.94 -32.02
N ALA A 69 -4.48 0.00 -32.91
CA ALA A 69 -5.32 0.44 -34.01
C ALA A 69 -5.18 -0.43 -35.25
N ASP A 70 -4.18 -1.32 -35.34
CA ASP A 70 -3.90 -2.05 -36.59
C ASP A 70 -3.68 -3.56 -36.42
N LEU A 71 -4.20 -4.19 -35.35
CA LEU A 71 -4.40 -5.63 -35.42
C LEU A 71 -5.68 -5.89 -36.21
N PRO A 72 -5.61 -6.58 -37.37
CA PRO A 72 -6.81 -6.89 -38.15
C PRO A 72 -7.79 -7.59 -37.23
N GLU A 73 -9.02 -7.11 -37.26
CA GLU A 73 -10.20 -7.68 -36.62
C GLU A 73 -10.32 -9.14 -37.06
N VAL A 74 -9.56 -10.03 -36.43
CA VAL A 74 -9.81 -11.47 -36.50
C VAL A 74 -11.09 -11.61 -35.72
N ALA A 75 -12.21 -11.61 -36.46
CA ALA A 75 -13.52 -11.91 -35.95
C ALA A 75 -13.46 -13.27 -35.25
N LEU A 76 -13.18 -13.26 -33.95
CA LEU A 76 -13.26 -14.45 -33.11
C LEU A 76 -14.76 -14.77 -33.01
N PRO A 77 -15.23 -15.92 -33.51
CA PRO A 77 -16.65 -16.25 -33.60
C PRO A 77 -17.26 -16.68 -32.26
N PHE A 78 -16.74 -16.21 -31.13
CA PHE A 78 -17.26 -16.56 -29.81
C PHE A 78 -17.67 -15.29 -29.06
N GLY A 79 -18.98 -15.22 -28.79
CA GLY A 79 -19.64 -14.11 -28.12
C GLY A 79 -18.94 -13.70 -26.83
N ILE A 80 -18.81 -12.39 -26.70
CA ILE A 80 -18.34 -11.68 -25.52
C ILE A 80 -19.30 -12.00 -24.38
N ILE A 81 -18.91 -12.93 -23.52
CA ILE A 81 -19.42 -12.99 -22.16
C ILE A 81 -18.69 -11.88 -21.41
N SER A 82 -19.44 -10.85 -21.00
CA SER A 82 -18.96 -9.81 -20.08
C SER A 82 -18.18 -10.42 -18.92
N PRO A 83 -17.02 -9.85 -18.51
CA PRO A 83 -16.31 -10.30 -17.33
C PRO A 83 -17.03 -9.79 -16.08
N SER A 84 -18.21 -10.34 -15.80
CA SER A 84 -18.94 -10.14 -14.55
C SER A 84 -19.37 -11.45 -13.89
N LEU A 85 -19.10 -12.63 -14.46
CA LEU A 85 -19.50 -13.90 -13.86
C LEU A 85 -18.50 -15.03 -14.15
N ILE A 86 -17.44 -15.10 -13.35
CA ILE A 86 -16.95 -16.40 -12.86
C ILE A 86 -16.97 -16.28 -11.33
N ALA A 87 -18.16 -16.43 -10.77
CA ALA A 87 -18.30 -16.94 -9.42
C ALA A 87 -17.90 -18.41 -9.50
N SER A 88 -16.61 -18.71 -9.31
CA SER A 88 -16.22 -20.06 -8.95
C SER A 88 -16.77 -20.33 -7.56
N ASN A 89 -17.59 -21.38 -7.44
CA ASN A 89 -18.04 -21.95 -6.17
C ASN A 89 -16.86 -22.57 -5.41
N HIS A 90 -15.94 -21.72 -4.96
CA HIS A 90 -15.07 -22.00 -3.84
C HIS A 90 -15.34 -20.92 -2.82
N ASP A 91 -15.54 -21.32 -1.56
CA ASP A 91 -15.73 -20.46 -0.38
C ASP A 91 -14.48 -19.61 -0.10
N HIS A 92 -14.08 -18.79 -1.07
CA HIS A 92 -13.04 -17.78 -0.93
C HIS A 92 -13.72 -16.48 -0.52
N PRO A 93 -13.27 -15.82 0.56
CA PRO A 93 -13.81 -14.53 0.96
C PRO A 93 -13.50 -13.51 -0.14
N THR A 94 -14.48 -13.25 -1.01
CA THR A 94 -14.43 -12.17 -1.99
C THR A 94 -14.24 -10.88 -1.23
N PHE A 95 -13.03 -10.33 -1.29
CA PHE A 95 -12.76 -9.01 -0.76
C PHE A 95 -13.78 -8.06 -1.38
N ALA A 96 -14.42 -7.26 -0.53
CA ALA A 96 -15.50 -6.39 -0.91
C ALA A 96 -15.14 -5.68 -2.21
N ASN A 97 -15.89 -5.99 -3.27
CA ASN A 97 -16.25 -4.93 -4.21
C ASN A 97 -16.71 -3.80 -3.29
N PHE A 98 -15.93 -2.72 -3.20
CA PHE A 98 -16.37 -1.46 -2.63
C PHE A 98 -17.45 -0.88 -3.55
N SER A 99 -18.52 -1.66 -3.77
CA SER A 99 -19.75 -1.22 -4.36
C SER A 99 -20.41 -0.41 -3.26
N ILE A 100 -20.26 0.90 -3.38
CA ILE A 100 -20.98 1.88 -2.58
C ILE A 100 -22.45 1.52 -2.75
N ARG A 101 -23.08 0.96 -1.71
CA ARG A 101 -24.53 0.72 -1.70
C ARG A 101 -25.22 2.08 -1.81
N SER A 102 -25.62 2.40 -3.03
CA SER A 102 -26.48 3.54 -3.34
C SER A 102 -27.92 3.15 -2.97
N ASP A 103 -28.25 3.19 -1.68
CA ASP A 103 -29.64 3.14 -1.23
C ASP A 103 -30.28 4.50 -1.51
N GLY A 104 -30.75 4.69 -2.73
CA GLY A 104 -31.41 5.91 -3.16
C GLY A 104 -31.83 5.82 -4.61
N ASN A 105 -33.11 6.08 -4.84
CA ASN A 105 -33.80 6.24 -6.12
C ASN A 105 -33.20 7.41 -6.94
N MET A 106 -31.93 7.30 -7.34
CA MET A 106 -31.25 8.28 -8.18
C MET A 106 -31.38 7.84 -9.63
N LYS A 107 -31.80 8.78 -10.47
CA LYS A 107 -31.79 8.67 -11.94
C LYS A 107 -30.47 8.04 -12.38
N PRO A 108 -30.49 7.09 -13.34
CA PRO A 108 -29.27 6.53 -13.90
C PRO A 108 -28.38 7.67 -14.39
N ILE A 109 -27.27 7.85 -13.69
CA ILE A 109 -26.21 8.76 -14.12
C ILE A 109 -25.75 8.22 -15.48
N PRO A 110 -25.65 9.06 -16.54
CA PRO A 110 -25.19 8.60 -17.84
C PRO A 110 -23.90 7.80 -17.65
N ASN A 111 -23.88 6.60 -18.24
CA ASN A 111 -22.76 5.66 -18.18
C ASN A 111 -21.48 6.39 -18.59
N PHE A 112 -20.76 6.93 -17.61
CA PHE A 112 -19.36 7.24 -17.76
C PHE A 112 -18.69 5.89 -17.95
N THR A 113 -18.46 5.48 -19.20
CA THR A 113 -17.32 4.62 -19.48
C THR A 113 -16.12 5.45 -19.06
N PRO A 114 -15.45 5.14 -17.93
CA PRO A 114 -14.22 5.83 -17.60
C PRO A 114 -13.35 5.67 -18.84
N SER A 115 -12.98 6.79 -19.46
CA SER A 115 -11.86 6.80 -20.40
C SER A 115 -10.75 6.07 -19.66
N GLY A 116 -10.39 4.89 -20.18
CA GLY A 116 -9.59 3.88 -19.50
C GLY A 116 -8.13 4.31 -19.46
N GLU A 117 -7.85 5.46 -18.87
CA GLU A 117 -6.50 5.94 -18.63
C GLU A 117 -5.79 4.94 -17.73
N ALA A 118 -4.95 4.12 -18.34
CA ALA A 118 -4.01 3.29 -17.62
C ALA A 118 -3.04 4.21 -16.87
N ARG A 119 -2.75 3.89 -15.61
CA ARG A 119 -1.77 4.65 -14.82
C ARG A 119 -0.64 3.74 -14.40
N LYS A 120 0.53 4.32 -14.20
CA LYS A 120 1.69 3.62 -13.65
C LYS A 120 2.31 4.46 -12.56
N THR A 121 2.53 3.86 -11.40
CA THR A 121 3.41 4.42 -10.37
C THR A 121 4.75 3.74 -10.44
N GLU A 122 5.82 4.51 -10.49
CA GLU A 122 7.20 4.04 -10.35
C GLU A 122 7.77 4.51 -9.01
N ILE A 123 8.52 3.64 -8.35
CA ILE A 123 9.35 3.98 -7.20
C ILE A 123 10.81 3.77 -7.61
N ARG A 124 11.58 4.85 -7.58
CA ARG A 124 13.01 4.87 -7.90
C ARG A 124 13.83 5.18 -6.66
N THR A 125 15.03 4.66 -6.56
CA THR A 125 16.00 5.07 -5.52
C THR A 125 16.55 6.47 -5.79
N GLY A 126 17.24 7.06 -4.81
CA GLY A 126 17.84 8.40 -4.94
C GLY A 126 18.85 8.57 -6.10
N ASP A 127 19.41 7.48 -6.61
CA ASP A 127 20.27 7.44 -7.80
C ASP A 127 19.51 7.23 -9.11
N GLY A 128 18.17 7.08 -9.06
CA GLY A 128 17.28 6.95 -10.20
C GLY A 128 16.97 5.51 -10.64
N ALA A 129 17.53 4.49 -9.98
CA ALA A 129 17.25 3.10 -10.32
C ALA A 129 15.81 2.70 -9.95
N LEU A 130 15.10 2.02 -10.87
CA LEU A 130 13.73 1.54 -10.64
C LEU A 130 13.76 0.35 -9.67
N VAL A 131 13.07 0.48 -8.54
CA VAL A 131 13.00 -0.58 -7.51
C VAL A 131 11.59 -1.15 -7.33
N ALA A 132 10.56 -0.45 -7.76
CA ALA A 132 9.22 -1.01 -7.84
C ALA A 132 8.33 -0.29 -8.85
N GLU A 133 7.30 -0.99 -9.31
CA GLU A 133 6.31 -0.49 -10.26
C GLU A 133 4.91 -0.98 -9.85
N MET A 134 3.91 -0.11 -9.97
CA MET A 134 2.49 -0.47 -9.84
C MET A 134 1.75 -0.04 -11.10
N LYS A 135 1.21 -1.00 -11.84
CA LYS A 135 0.32 -0.75 -12.98
C LYS A 135 -1.11 -0.73 -12.51
N TRP A 136 -1.82 0.36 -12.77
CA TRP A 136 -3.17 0.56 -12.27
C TRP A 136 -4.20 0.30 -13.36
N ASP A 137 -5.07 -0.68 -13.10
CA ASP A 137 -6.34 -0.86 -13.80
C ASP A 137 -7.47 -0.36 -12.88
N GLY A 138 -7.83 0.91 -13.05
CA GLY A 138 -8.75 1.62 -12.16
C GLY A 138 -8.23 1.69 -10.71
N ARG A 139 -8.79 0.87 -9.82
CA ARG A 139 -8.40 0.78 -8.38
C ARG A 139 -7.63 -0.50 -8.04
N ARG A 140 -7.28 -1.31 -9.04
CA ARG A 140 -6.61 -2.59 -8.87
C ARG A 140 -5.17 -2.45 -9.37
N PRO A 141 -4.19 -2.28 -8.46
CA PRO A 141 -2.80 -2.29 -8.85
C PRO A 141 -2.33 -3.72 -9.13
N ASP A 142 -1.53 -3.87 -10.16
CA ASP A 142 -0.64 -5.00 -10.41
C ASP A 142 0.79 -4.58 -10.06
N ILE A 143 1.41 -5.29 -9.13
CA ILE A 143 2.57 -4.83 -8.36
C ILE A 143 3.81 -5.63 -8.75
N PHE A 144 4.90 -4.92 -9.02
CA PHE A 144 6.23 -5.43 -9.29
C PHE A 144 7.22 -4.83 -8.31
N VAL A 145 8.07 -5.66 -7.71
CA VAL A 145 9.17 -5.23 -6.83
C VAL A 145 10.45 -5.76 -7.44
N ARG A 146 11.31 -4.85 -7.94
CA ARG A 146 12.44 -5.18 -8.81
C ARG A 146 11.99 -6.09 -9.96
N ASP A 147 12.53 -7.31 -10.01
CA ASP A 147 12.22 -8.33 -11.02
C ASP A 147 11.12 -9.32 -10.57
N GLU A 148 10.59 -9.16 -9.35
CA GLU A 148 9.54 -10.02 -8.80
C GLU A 148 8.15 -9.47 -9.14
N HIS A 149 7.32 -10.28 -9.80
CA HIS A 149 5.89 -10.01 -9.93
C HIS A 149 5.17 -10.43 -8.66
N VAL A 150 4.81 -9.45 -7.82
CA VAL A 150 4.04 -9.70 -6.60
C VAL A 150 2.58 -9.99 -6.96
N GLY A 151 2.03 -9.30 -7.97
CA GLY A 151 0.65 -9.45 -8.41
C GLY A 151 -0.29 -8.42 -7.79
N GLN A 152 -1.52 -8.82 -7.49
CA GLN A 152 -2.54 -7.90 -6.97
C GLN A 152 -2.41 -7.65 -5.45
N VAL A 153 -3.27 -6.79 -4.91
CA VAL A 153 -3.38 -6.52 -3.46
C VAL A 153 -3.52 -7.79 -2.63
N SER A 154 -4.21 -8.82 -3.14
CA SER A 154 -4.36 -10.12 -2.47
C SER A 154 -3.08 -10.93 -2.35
N SER A 155 -2.05 -10.60 -3.14
CA SER A 155 -0.74 -11.24 -3.06
C SER A 155 0.19 -10.47 -2.13
N LEU A 156 -0.04 -9.17 -1.93
CA LEU A 156 0.73 -8.32 -1.00
C LEU A 156 0.35 -8.56 0.47
N PHE A 157 -0.87 -9.04 0.70
CA PHE A 157 -1.44 -9.25 2.01
C PHE A 157 -2.08 -10.62 2.13
N ASP A 158 -2.00 -11.24 3.31
CA ASP A 158 -2.80 -12.40 3.61
C ASP A 158 -4.23 -11.96 3.96
N LEU A 159 -5.05 -11.88 2.91
CA LEU A 159 -6.45 -11.47 2.99
C LEU A 159 -7.36 -12.52 3.63
N SER A 160 -6.87 -13.74 3.88
CA SER A 160 -7.66 -14.80 4.52
C SER A 160 -7.86 -14.55 6.02
N ASN A 161 -6.95 -13.82 6.65
CA ASN A 161 -6.91 -13.60 8.11
C ASN A 161 -7.23 -12.15 8.52
N VAL A 162 -8.05 -11.46 7.73
CA VAL A 162 -8.34 -10.03 7.96
C VAL A 162 -9.26 -9.85 9.16
N LYS A 163 -8.74 -9.22 10.22
CA LYS A 163 -9.53 -8.90 11.42
C LYS A 163 -10.17 -7.52 11.23
N ARG A 164 -11.50 -7.50 11.21
CA ARG A 164 -12.29 -6.27 11.09
C ARG A 164 -12.95 -5.97 12.43
N GLY A 165 -12.38 -5.03 13.17
CA GLY A 165 -13.04 -4.38 14.30
C GLY A 165 -13.91 -3.21 13.85
N SER A 166 -14.66 -2.62 14.79
CA SER A 166 -15.37 -1.35 14.56
C SER A 166 -14.41 -0.24 14.12
N ASP A 167 -13.29 -0.15 14.82
CA ASP A 167 -12.34 0.98 14.76
C ASP A 167 -10.97 0.59 14.22
N VAL A 168 -10.77 -0.70 13.91
CA VAL A 168 -9.49 -1.25 13.47
C VAL A 168 -9.69 -2.16 12.26
N LEU A 169 -8.81 -2.02 11.26
CA LEU A 169 -8.59 -2.95 10.17
C LEU A 169 -7.19 -3.53 10.33
N ALA A 170 -7.11 -4.84 10.60
CA ALA A 170 -5.85 -5.55 10.75
C ALA A 170 -5.65 -6.54 9.59
N ILE A 171 -4.51 -6.47 8.92
CA ILE A 171 -4.18 -7.30 7.75
C ILE A 171 -2.73 -7.78 7.87
N SER A 172 -2.52 -9.09 7.80
CA SER A 172 -1.19 -9.70 7.82
C SER A 172 -0.41 -9.40 6.53
N THR A 173 0.90 -9.17 6.66
CA THR A 173 1.80 -8.95 5.52
C THR A 173 2.11 -10.26 4.78
N ARG A 174 2.49 -10.19 3.49
CA ARG A 174 2.96 -11.38 2.76
C ARG A 174 4.32 -11.89 3.24
N PHE A 175 5.21 -10.98 3.65
CA PHE A 175 6.61 -11.32 3.93
C PHE A 175 6.81 -11.95 5.32
N SER A 176 5.88 -11.73 6.27
CA SER A 176 5.93 -12.39 7.56
C SER A 176 4.55 -12.48 8.21
N LYS A 177 4.18 -13.69 8.65
CA LYS A 177 2.94 -13.93 9.42
C LYS A 177 2.95 -13.28 10.80
N GLU A 178 4.13 -12.96 11.30
CA GLU A 178 4.30 -12.25 12.57
C GLU A 178 4.08 -10.75 12.43
N TYR A 179 3.94 -10.22 11.21
CA TYR A 179 3.79 -8.78 10.97
C TYR A 179 2.40 -8.48 10.44
N GLU A 180 1.70 -7.59 11.12
CA GLU A 180 0.33 -7.19 10.83
C GLU A 180 0.26 -5.67 10.68
N TRP A 181 -0.34 -5.21 9.59
CA TRP A 181 -0.70 -3.81 9.45
C TRP A 181 -2.02 -3.55 10.18
N ASN A 182 -1.98 -2.63 11.13
CA ASN A 182 -3.12 -2.12 11.87
C ASN A 182 -3.46 -0.70 11.41
N ALA A 183 -4.66 -0.54 10.88
CA ALA A 183 -5.17 0.72 10.38
C ALA A 183 -6.41 1.16 11.16
N THR A 184 -6.44 2.41 11.60
CA THR A 184 -7.59 3.07 12.25
C THR A 184 -8.05 4.27 11.42
N ALA A 185 -9.08 4.99 11.86
CA ALA A 185 -9.44 6.26 11.21
C ALA A 185 -8.31 7.30 11.24
N ASN A 186 -7.33 7.18 12.14
CA ASN A 186 -6.32 8.21 12.39
C ASN A 186 -4.88 7.78 12.09
N CYS A 187 -4.59 6.48 12.00
CA CYS A 187 -3.21 6.01 11.82
C CYS A 187 -3.13 4.69 11.04
N VAL A 188 -1.93 4.43 10.52
CA VAL A 188 -1.48 3.12 10.01
C VAL A 188 -0.22 2.75 10.79
N THR A 189 -0.17 1.52 11.31
CA THR A 189 0.95 1.01 12.08
C THR A 189 1.27 -0.43 11.66
N LEU A 190 2.55 -0.75 11.54
CA LEU A 190 3.04 -2.12 11.36
C LEU A 190 3.39 -2.67 12.74
N VAL A 191 2.82 -3.80 13.12
CA VAL A 191 2.99 -4.39 14.46
C VAL A 191 3.48 -5.82 14.32
N ASN A 192 4.47 -6.20 15.14
CA ASN A 192 4.81 -7.60 15.31
C ASN A 192 3.76 -8.24 16.24
N SER A 193 2.90 -9.10 15.70
CA SER A 193 1.75 -9.69 16.36
C SER A 193 2.12 -10.58 17.55
N THR A 194 3.29 -11.19 17.54
CA THR A 194 3.80 -12.04 18.64
C THR A 194 4.25 -11.21 19.85
N SER A 195 5.00 -10.13 19.61
CA SER A 195 5.58 -9.29 20.67
C SER A 195 4.72 -8.09 21.04
N GLY A 196 3.75 -7.71 20.19
CA GLY A 196 3.00 -6.47 20.29
C GLY A 196 3.82 -5.20 19.97
N GLN A 197 5.09 -5.35 19.57
CA GLN A 197 5.96 -4.22 19.28
C GLN A 197 5.56 -3.53 17.98
N THR A 198 5.45 -2.20 18.01
CA THR A 198 5.29 -1.40 16.80
C THR A 198 6.62 -1.36 16.03
N LYS A 199 6.55 -1.76 14.77
CA LYS A 199 7.67 -1.86 13.83
C LYS A 199 7.63 -0.83 12.72
N GLY A 200 6.50 -0.14 12.57
CA GLY A 200 6.39 1.03 11.72
C GLY A 200 5.14 1.85 12.01
N VAL A 201 5.20 3.14 11.73
CA VAL A 201 4.15 4.12 11.99
C VAL A 201 4.10 5.14 10.88
N PHE A 202 2.89 5.46 10.44
CA PHE A 202 2.66 6.61 9.58
C PHE A 202 2.19 7.82 10.39
N HIS A 203 3.03 8.84 10.44
CA HIS A 203 2.77 10.09 11.13
C HIS A 203 2.25 11.12 10.12
N GLN A 204 0.99 11.52 10.27
CA GLN A 204 0.40 12.57 9.44
C GLN A 204 0.51 13.93 10.11
N ASN A 205 0.67 14.99 9.30
CA ASN A 205 0.61 16.39 9.74
C ASN A 205 1.45 16.70 10.99
N THR A 206 2.68 16.21 11.03
CA THR A 206 3.54 16.21 12.21
C THR A 206 4.72 17.17 12.02
N ILE A 207 5.16 17.84 13.09
CA ILE A 207 6.39 18.63 13.14
C ILE A 207 7.45 17.84 13.89
N ARG A 208 8.68 17.94 13.40
CA ARG A 208 9.84 17.36 14.04
C ARG A 208 10.49 18.39 14.96
N VAL A 209 10.59 18.08 16.24
CA VAL A 209 11.27 18.92 17.23
C VAL A 209 12.61 18.30 17.55
N PRO A 210 13.73 18.96 17.18
CA PRO A 210 15.05 18.46 17.52
C PRO A 210 15.19 18.44 19.04
N VAL A 211 15.50 17.26 19.58
CA VAL A 211 15.73 17.11 21.01
C VAL A 211 17.16 17.54 21.28
N SER A 212 17.34 18.53 22.16
CA SER A 212 18.66 19.04 22.51
C SER A 212 19.53 17.89 23.04
N PRO A 213 20.79 17.74 22.60
CA PRO A 213 21.65 16.61 22.96
C PRO A 213 22.10 16.58 24.43
N SER A 214 21.51 17.39 25.32
CA SER A 214 21.97 17.66 26.68
C SER A 214 21.65 16.57 27.71
N SER A 215 21.07 15.44 27.31
CA SER A 215 20.81 14.29 28.20
C SER A 215 21.38 13.01 27.59
N ALA A 216 22.56 12.62 28.06
CA ALA A 216 23.38 11.51 27.59
C ALA A 216 22.80 10.10 27.88
N SER A 217 21.51 9.87 27.62
CA SER A 217 20.96 8.51 27.57
C SER A 217 21.13 7.96 26.16
N ASN A 218 22.03 7.00 26.04
CA ASN A 218 22.65 6.49 24.81
C ASN A 218 21.75 5.69 23.85
N ILE A 219 20.42 5.82 23.93
CA ILE A 219 19.53 4.93 23.19
C ILE A 219 18.49 5.76 22.46
N SER A 220 18.77 5.94 21.17
CA SER A 220 17.90 6.51 20.15
C SER A 220 17.82 8.06 20.13
N ARG A 221 18.63 8.67 19.27
CA ARG A 221 18.52 10.09 18.89
C ARG A 221 17.34 10.26 17.91
N HIS A 222 16.15 9.84 18.30
CA HIS A 222 14.97 10.13 17.49
C HIS A 222 14.44 11.50 17.86
N ASP A 223 14.37 12.37 16.87
CA ASP A 223 13.69 13.65 17.01
C ASP A 223 12.26 13.41 17.48
N LYS A 224 11.77 14.27 18.36
CA LYS A 224 10.41 14.14 18.86
C LYS A 224 9.43 14.57 17.77
N LEU A 225 8.60 13.64 17.33
CA LEU A 225 7.50 13.91 16.41
C LEU A 225 6.28 14.41 17.19
N ILE A 226 5.81 15.61 16.85
CA ILE A 226 4.64 16.24 17.47
C ILE A 226 3.56 16.43 16.40
N ASN A 227 2.42 15.76 16.58
CA ASN A 227 1.28 15.92 15.70
C ASN A 227 0.71 17.34 15.80
N THR A 228 0.47 17.98 14.65
CA THR A 228 -0.11 19.32 14.60
C THR A 228 -1.62 19.25 14.40
N ARG A 229 -2.34 20.11 15.10
CA ARG A 229 -3.80 20.23 14.96
C ARG A 229 -4.23 21.11 13.78
N VAL A 230 -3.28 21.80 13.14
CA VAL A 230 -3.53 22.71 12.03
C VAL A 230 -3.20 21.98 10.73
N PRO A 231 -4.19 21.69 9.87
CA PRO A 231 -3.93 21.02 8.60
C PRO A 231 -2.93 21.80 7.74
N GLY A 232 -1.93 21.08 7.19
CA GLY A 232 -0.92 21.65 6.29
C GLY A 232 0.26 22.32 7.00
N LEU A 233 0.25 22.41 8.34
CA LEU A 233 1.37 22.94 9.10
C LEU A 233 2.52 21.92 9.25
N GLY A 234 2.18 20.64 9.39
CA GLY A 234 3.15 19.57 9.52
C GLY A 234 3.45 18.85 8.21
N HIS A 235 4.30 17.83 8.30
CA HIS A 235 4.63 16.93 7.20
C HIS A 235 4.13 15.51 7.48
N CYS A 236 4.11 14.69 6.43
CA CYS A 236 3.92 13.25 6.57
C CYS A 236 5.29 12.58 6.75
N TYR A 237 5.37 11.63 7.68
CA TYR A 237 6.54 10.78 7.89
C TYR A 237 6.14 9.32 7.93
N LEU A 238 6.96 8.46 7.34
CA LEU A 238 6.87 7.02 7.48
C LEU A 238 8.10 6.55 8.26
N GLU A 239 7.85 5.99 9.44
CA GLU A 239 8.85 5.40 10.31
C GLU A 239 8.72 3.88 10.25
N PHE A 240 9.81 3.14 10.08
CA PHE A 240 9.80 1.68 10.18
C PHE A 240 11.19 1.09 10.43
N GLU A 241 11.24 -0.12 10.98
CA GLU A 241 12.46 -0.92 11.06
C GLU A 241 12.65 -1.73 9.76
N SER A 242 13.86 -1.69 9.18
CA SER A 242 14.19 -2.58 8.06
C SER A 242 14.05 -4.04 8.45
N HIS A 243 13.53 -4.85 7.53
CA HIS A 243 13.22 -6.26 7.81
C HIS A 243 14.16 -7.19 7.03
N PRO A 244 14.69 -8.27 7.64
CA PRO A 244 15.69 -9.11 6.98
C PRO A 244 15.16 -9.98 5.83
N LEU A 245 13.84 -10.21 5.77
CA LEU A 245 13.21 -11.06 4.74
C LEU A 245 12.66 -10.28 3.55
N VAL A 246 12.64 -8.96 3.61
CA VAL A 246 11.96 -8.14 2.60
C VAL A 246 12.69 -6.81 2.42
N GLU A 247 12.63 -6.27 1.21
CA GLU A 247 13.22 -4.97 0.93
C GLU A 247 12.36 -3.83 1.50
N ASP A 248 13.03 -2.74 1.89
CA ASP A 248 12.36 -1.55 2.42
C ASP A 248 11.28 -1.00 1.46
N VAL A 249 11.51 -1.12 0.14
CA VAL A 249 10.55 -0.66 -0.88
C VAL A 249 9.22 -1.43 -0.82
N GLU A 250 9.23 -2.71 -0.48
CA GLU A 250 7.98 -3.47 -0.36
C GLU A 250 7.22 -3.08 0.92
N ILE A 251 7.93 -2.74 2.00
CA ILE A 251 7.29 -2.16 3.20
C ILE A 251 6.60 -0.84 2.82
N ILE A 252 7.26 0.03 2.05
CA ILE A 252 6.71 1.30 1.56
C ILE A 252 5.46 1.08 0.69
N ILE A 253 5.50 0.14 -0.27
CA ILE A 253 4.33 -0.19 -1.12
C ILE A 253 3.19 -0.73 -0.27
N SER A 254 3.48 -1.66 0.66
CA SER A 254 2.46 -2.21 1.54
C SER A 254 1.81 -1.12 2.39
N PHE A 255 2.57 -0.13 2.85
CA PHE A 255 2.05 1.06 3.49
C PHE A 255 1.11 1.87 2.57
N PHE A 256 1.51 2.17 1.32
CA PHE A 256 0.67 2.91 0.36
C PHE A 256 -0.67 2.22 0.11
N ILE A 257 -0.64 0.90 -0.11
CA ILE A 257 -1.87 0.13 -0.32
C ILE A 257 -2.72 0.10 0.97
N MET A 258 -2.11 -0.07 2.14
CA MET A 258 -2.83 -0.01 3.41
C MET A 258 -3.49 1.34 3.67
N GLU A 259 -2.84 2.45 3.30
CA GLU A 259 -3.42 3.79 3.43
C GLU A 259 -4.62 3.99 2.50
N ILE A 260 -4.59 3.44 1.28
CA ILE A 260 -5.77 3.41 0.39
C ILE A 260 -6.90 2.59 1.03
N LEU A 261 -6.61 1.37 1.50
CA LEU A 261 -7.60 0.49 2.12
C LEU A 261 -8.23 1.13 3.36
N ARG A 262 -7.41 1.78 4.21
CA ARG A 262 -7.85 2.52 5.39
C ARG A 262 -8.81 3.64 5.04
N ARG A 263 -8.47 4.47 4.04
CA ARG A 263 -9.34 5.58 3.60
C ARG A 263 -10.71 5.07 3.16
N GLY A 264 -10.74 3.97 2.39
CA GLY A 264 -11.97 3.30 2.01
C GLY A 264 -12.76 2.79 3.23
N ARG A 265 -12.10 2.06 4.14
CA ARG A 265 -12.74 1.43 5.30
C ARG A 265 -13.33 2.43 6.29
N PHE A 266 -12.67 3.55 6.54
CA PHE A 266 -13.11 4.56 7.49
C PHE A 266 -13.83 5.74 6.82
N SER A 267 -14.18 5.60 5.53
CA SER A 267 -14.87 6.64 4.77
C SER A 267 -14.17 8.00 4.90
N LEU A 268 -12.84 7.99 4.85
CA LEU A 268 -12.04 9.21 4.74
C LEU A 268 -12.08 9.67 3.28
N THR A 269 -11.58 10.87 2.99
CA THR A 269 -11.43 11.33 1.61
C THR A 269 -10.61 10.27 0.84
N PRO A 270 -11.22 9.60 -0.16
CA PRO A 270 -10.53 8.59 -0.94
C PRO A 270 -9.26 9.16 -1.54
N TYR A 271 -8.25 8.32 -1.69
CA TYR A 271 -7.10 8.73 -2.49
C TYR A 271 -7.55 8.88 -3.95
N MET A 272 -7.28 10.05 -4.53
CA MET A 272 -7.60 10.39 -5.90
C MET A 272 -6.28 10.64 -6.61
N PHE A 273 -6.01 9.91 -7.70
CA PHE A 273 -4.82 10.13 -8.53
C PHE A 273 -4.83 11.51 -9.19
N GLU A 274 -6.01 12.05 -9.46
CA GLU A 274 -6.19 13.40 -9.97
C GLU A 274 -6.39 14.39 -8.83
N ARG A 275 -5.86 15.60 -9.01
CA ARG A 275 -6.28 16.74 -8.19
C ARG A 275 -7.80 16.85 -8.29
N PRO A 276 -8.52 16.86 -7.16
CA PRO A 276 -9.97 16.93 -7.21
C PRO A 276 -10.37 18.18 -7.98
N ARG A 277 -11.11 17.99 -9.08
CA ARG A 277 -11.73 19.12 -9.79
C ARG A 277 -12.60 19.86 -8.77
N LEU A 278 -12.75 21.18 -8.88
CA LEU A 278 -13.42 22.02 -7.87
C LEU A 278 -14.80 21.49 -7.41
N TRP A 279 -15.52 20.76 -8.27
CA TRP A 279 -16.79 20.10 -7.93
C TRP A 279 -16.64 18.90 -6.98
N GLN A 280 -15.55 18.13 -7.05
CA GLN A 280 -15.26 17.04 -6.10
C GLN A 280 -14.96 17.56 -4.69
N LEU A 281 -14.39 18.77 -4.62
CA LEU A 281 -14.23 19.53 -3.39
C LEU A 281 -15.57 19.89 -2.76
N HIS A 282 -16.59 20.17 -3.58
CA HIS A 282 -17.95 20.40 -3.12
C HIS A 282 -18.58 19.13 -2.53
N GLU A 283 -18.41 17.98 -3.18
CA GLU A 283 -18.91 16.70 -2.66
C GLU A 283 -18.23 16.29 -1.34
N ALA A 284 -16.91 16.48 -1.24
CA ALA A 284 -16.17 16.24 0.00
C ALA A 284 -16.64 17.17 1.13
N LYS A 285 -16.86 18.44 0.82
CA LYS A 285 -17.45 19.41 1.77
C LYS A 285 -18.86 18.98 2.19
N ASP A 286 -19.69 18.52 1.27
CA ASP A 286 -21.05 18.04 1.57
C ASP A 286 -21.03 16.78 2.43
N MET A 287 -20.10 15.86 2.20
CA MET A 287 -19.88 14.70 3.07
C MET A 287 -19.51 15.11 4.50
N ILE A 288 -18.61 16.08 4.65
CA ILE A 288 -18.21 16.61 5.97
C ILE A 288 -19.40 17.29 6.65
N LEU A 289 -20.14 18.14 5.93
CA LEU A 289 -21.31 18.81 6.47
C LEU A 289 -22.42 17.83 6.88
N ARG A 290 -22.63 16.75 6.11
CA ARG A 290 -23.58 15.68 6.48
C ARG A 290 -23.16 14.95 7.75
N ARG A 291 -21.85 14.74 7.98
CA ARG A 291 -21.35 14.17 9.23
C ARG A 291 -21.57 15.10 10.41
N LEU A 292 -21.29 16.40 10.26
CA LEU A 292 -21.51 17.38 11.31
C LEU A 292 -23.00 17.49 11.71
N ARG A 293 -23.91 17.42 10.74
CA ARG A 293 -25.37 17.46 11.00
C ARG A 293 -25.89 16.24 11.77
N ARG A 294 -25.25 15.07 11.67
CA ARG A 294 -25.69 13.85 12.38
C ARG A 294 -25.31 13.84 13.85
N ASN A 295 -24.37 14.69 14.27
CA ASN A 295 -23.87 14.72 15.66
C ASN A 295 -24.48 15.85 16.51
N THR A 296 -25.42 16.63 15.98
CA THR A 296 -26.06 17.77 16.69
C THR A 296 -27.46 17.48 17.23
N VAL A 297 -27.84 16.21 17.37
CA VAL A 297 -29.09 15.81 18.06
C VAL A 297 -28.71 15.01 19.30
N SER A 298 -28.45 15.72 20.39
CA SER A 298 -28.34 15.18 21.76
C SER A 298 -28.91 16.22 22.71
#